data_AF-A0A5C8GBN3-F1
#
_entry.id   AF-A0A5C8GBN3-F1
#
_cell.length_a   1.000
_cell.length_b   1.000
_cell.length_c   1.000
_cell.angle_alpha   90.00
_cell.angle_beta   90.00
_cell.angle_gamma   90.00
#
_symmetry.space_group_name_H-M   'P 1'
#
loop_
_entity.id
_entity.type
_entity.pdbx_description
1 polymer ?
#
loop_
_entity_poly.entity_id
_entity_poly.type
_entity_poly.pdbx_seq_one_letter_code
_entity_poly.pdbx_strand_id
1 'polypeptide(L)'
;MKKYLIIFIILSIFISINLYGQKQPVWISDAKKVYDASKYEFAVGSGNSEKEAENNAFTSLSRVFGMTVKTDTKAQQRFIQNSKGVEKNSTLEDNTLVEAEHDLINVRIAESYYDAKKKKYYALAVMNKKETVPLIVSKVKENTKTIKNYINKSDNEKDLLRKFSLLDMAYIVSLKNDSFLQQLMILDSSVNINIEENLKSSIIKDKLDNVAKNITFAVDTGEFSSSVKLVIEQMISDLKLKMSASAPTYTFKEHISYDGNDTGYGMYVLNYTLLLELVDYNGVRVTSFSFKGKEVGANEESAKKVVGSKLAKSIKEPLSAQFGEFLNNMLK
;
A
#
# COMPACT_ATOMS: atom_id res chain seq x y z
N MET A 1 11.69 23.86 66.61
CA MET A 1 10.92 23.63 65.37
C MET A 1 11.18 24.67 64.26
N LYS A 2 11.48 25.95 64.56
CA LYS A 2 11.75 26.99 63.53
C LYS A 2 13.09 26.87 62.76
N LYS A 3 14.11 26.17 63.30
CA LYS A 3 15.41 25.99 62.60
C LYS A 3 15.41 24.94 61.49
N TYR A 4 14.52 23.94 61.57
CA TYR A 4 14.41 22.88 60.56
C TYR A 4 13.52 23.27 59.37
N LEU A 5 12.65 24.28 59.54
CA LEU A 5 11.80 24.80 58.47
C LEU A 5 12.59 25.63 57.43
N ILE A 6 13.67 26.31 57.86
CA ILE A 6 14.53 27.12 56.98
C ILE A 6 15.44 26.25 56.13
N ILE A 7 15.90 25.10 56.65
CA ILE A 7 16.73 24.14 55.91
C ILE A 7 15.92 23.43 54.80
N PHE A 8 14.62 23.22 55.01
CA PHE A 8 13.75 22.59 54.01
C PHE A 8 13.40 23.52 52.83
N ILE A 9 13.39 24.84 53.06
CA ILE A 9 13.13 25.84 52.01
C ILE A 9 14.38 26.06 51.14
N ILE A 10 15.60 25.95 51.70
CA ILE A 10 16.85 26.08 50.93
C ILE A 10 17.14 24.81 50.09
N LEU A 11 16.73 23.63 50.55
CA LEU A 11 16.89 22.39 49.78
C LEU A 11 15.87 22.22 48.64
N SER A 12 14.72 22.90 48.73
CA SER A 12 13.69 22.89 47.68
C SER A 12 13.98 23.84 46.51
N ILE A 13 14.96 24.75 46.65
CA ILE A 13 15.36 25.68 45.58
C ILE A 13 16.45 25.07 44.66
N PHE A 14 17.11 23.97 45.05
CA PHE A 14 18.11 23.29 44.21
C PHE A 14 17.53 22.28 43.20
N ILE A 15 16.21 22.03 43.19
CA ILE A 15 15.54 21.21 42.17
C ILE A 15 14.80 22.07 41.13
N SER A 16 14.88 23.40 41.25
CA SER A 16 14.32 24.31 40.27
C SER A 16 15.46 24.93 39.46
N ILE A 17 15.38 24.81 38.12
CA ILE A 17 16.24 25.41 37.09
C ILE A 17 17.34 24.48 36.56
N ASN A 18 16.91 23.53 35.73
CA ASN A 18 17.49 23.36 34.40
C ASN A 18 16.36 23.47 33.35
N LEU A 19 15.67 24.60 33.36
CA LEU A 19 14.82 25.07 32.26
C LEU A 19 15.52 26.23 31.52
N TYR A 20 16.85 26.16 31.40
CA TYR A 20 17.54 26.92 30.37
C TYR A 20 17.23 26.24 29.05
N GLY A 21 16.41 26.90 28.22
CA GLY A 21 15.96 26.37 26.94
C GLY A 21 17.13 25.81 26.15
N GLN A 22 17.12 24.50 25.91
CA GLN A 22 18.11 23.85 25.07
C GLN A 22 18.17 24.61 23.75
N LYS A 23 19.34 25.19 23.47
CA LYS A 23 19.61 25.88 22.22
C LYS A 23 19.25 24.93 21.09
N GLN A 24 18.43 25.40 20.16
CA GLN A 24 17.95 24.61 19.03
C GLN A 24 19.15 23.89 18.38
N PRO A 25 19.09 22.54 18.24
CA PRO A 25 20.18 21.78 17.63
C PRO A 25 20.54 22.28 16.24
N VAL A 26 21.84 22.29 15.93
CA VAL A 26 22.37 22.79 14.65
C VAL A 26 21.85 21.98 13.47
N TRP A 27 21.62 20.67 13.66
CA TRP A 27 21.13 19.81 12.58
C TRP A 27 19.75 20.21 12.05
N ILE A 28 18.95 20.94 12.83
CA ILE A 28 17.63 21.41 12.37
C ILE A 28 17.78 22.51 11.31
N SER A 29 18.79 23.38 11.44
CA SER A 29 19.03 24.45 10.47
C SER A 29 20.02 24.06 9.37
N ASP A 30 21.00 23.21 9.69
CA ASP A 30 22.02 22.74 8.76
C ASP A 30 22.59 21.39 9.19
N ALA A 31 21.95 20.31 8.72
CA ALA A 31 22.38 18.95 9.00
C ALA A 31 23.77 18.61 8.44
N LYS A 32 24.27 19.32 7.40
CA LYS A 32 25.62 19.10 6.83
C LYS A 32 26.74 19.46 7.80
N LYS A 33 26.47 20.31 8.80
CA LYS A 33 27.43 20.65 9.85
C LYS A 33 27.62 19.54 10.88
N VAL A 34 26.67 18.62 10.96
CA VAL A 34 26.68 17.52 11.93
C VAL A 34 26.96 16.18 11.22
N TYR A 35 26.45 16.01 10.01
CA TYR A 35 26.58 14.80 9.20
C TYR A 35 27.37 15.08 7.93
N ASP A 36 28.41 14.28 7.72
CA ASP A 36 29.26 14.32 6.53
C ASP A 36 28.47 13.87 5.29
N ALA A 37 28.16 14.80 4.40
CA ALA A 37 27.40 14.55 3.17
C ALA A 37 28.12 13.60 2.18
N SER A 38 29.43 13.35 2.35
CA SER A 38 30.13 12.32 1.58
C SER A 38 29.80 10.90 2.04
N LYS A 39 29.34 10.75 3.29
CA LYS A 39 29.02 9.44 3.92
C LYS A 39 27.51 9.21 4.07
N TYR A 40 26.74 10.27 4.20
CA TYR A 40 25.32 10.20 4.50
C TYR A 40 24.48 11.01 3.52
N GLU A 41 23.27 10.51 3.25
CA GLU A 41 22.14 11.33 2.82
C GLU A 41 21.22 11.56 4.03
N PHE A 42 20.62 12.75 4.10
CA PHE A 42 19.78 13.10 5.24
C PHE A 42 18.76 14.18 4.90
N ALA A 43 17.65 14.17 5.64
CA ALA A 43 16.62 15.19 5.55
C ALA A 43 15.97 15.45 6.90
N VAL A 44 15.58 16.71 7.12
CA VAL A 44 14.87 17.14 8.32
C VAL A 44 13.38 17.21 8.05
N GLY A 45 12.59 16.60 8.92
CA GLY A 45 11.15 16.72 8.97
C GLY A 45 10.69 17.53 10.17
N SER A 46 9.49 18.10 10.08
CA SER A 46 8.86 18.74 11.23
C SER A 46 7.35 18.52 11.24
N GLY A 47 6.74 18.48 12.41
CA GLY A 47 5.32 18.14 12.58
C GLY A 47 4.75 18.61 13.92
N ASN A 48 3.44 18.48 14.08
CA ASN A 48 2.73 18.77 15.33
C ASN A 48 2.81 17.62 16.33
N SER A 49 3.25 16.44 15.88
CA SER A 49 3.63 15.30 16.70
C SER A 49 5.00 14.76 16.28
N GLU A 50 5.64 13.98 17.15
CA GLU A 50 6.89 13.30 16.85
C GLU A 50 6.75 12.38 15.62
N LYS A 51 5.70 11.55 15.58
CA LYS A 51 5.44 10.66 14.45
C LYS A 51 5.24 11.41 13.13
N GLU A 52 4.56 12.55 13.16
CA GLU A 52 4.41 13.40 11.98
C GLU A 52 5.76 14.00 11.53
N ALA A 53 6.61 14.41 12.47
CA ALA A 53 7.94 14.92 12.16
C ALA A 53 8.83 13.85 11.53
N GLU A 54 8.81 12.61 12.05
CA GLU A 54 9.51 11.47 11.47
C GLU A 54 9.03 11.15 10.06
N ASN A 55 7.71 11.03 9.86
CA ASN A 55 7.12 10.77 8.55
C ASN A 55 7.49 11.87 7.53
N ASN A 56 7.48 13.13 7.97
CA ASN A 56 7.89 14.25 7.14
C ASN A 56 9.40 14.23 6.85
N ALA A 57 10.23 13.67 7.73
CA ALA A 57 11.67 13.51 7.52
C ALA A 57 11.93 12.44 6.45
N PHE A 58 11.27 11.28 6.55
CA PHE A 58 11.32 10.25 5.51
C PHE A 58 10.83 10.78 4.16
N THR A 59 9.67 11.43 4.13
CA THR A 59 9.12 12.02 2.90
C THR A 59 10.09 13.03 2.28
N SER A 60 10.75 13.85 3.11
CA SER A 60 11.73 14.83 2.63
C SER A 60 12.98 14.16 2.09
N LEU A 61 13.42 13.05 2.68
CA LEU A 61 14.52 12.24 2.17
C LEU A 61 14.15 11.56 0.84
N SER A 62 12.96 10.97 0.69
CA SER A 62 12.50 10.39 -0.59
C SER A 62 12.51 11.42 -1.73
N ARG A 63 12.15 12.68 -1.45
CA ARG A 63 12.21 13.75 -2.45
C ARG A 63 13.62 14.05 -2.94
N VAL A 64 14.66 13.82 -2.13
CA VAL A 64 16.06 13.95 -2.57
C VAL A 64 16.32 13.03 -3.76
N PHE A 65 15.71 11.85 -3.75
CA PHE A 65 15.84 10.86 -4.83
C PHE A 65 14.92 11.10 -6.03
N GLY A 66 14.17 12.20 -6.06
CA GLY A 66 13.17 12.46 -7.10
C GLY A 66 11.96 11.52 -7.04
N MET A 67 11.87 10.73 -5.97
CA MET A 67 10.77 9.79 -5.75
C MET A 67 9.54 10.61 -5.36
N THR A 68 8.60 10.75 -6.29
CA THR A 68 7.27 11.23 -5.92
C THR A 68 6.61 10.10 -5.15
N VAL A 69 6.06 10.37 -3.96
CA VAL A 69 5.16 9.46 -3.25
C VAL A 69 3.88 9.32 -4.09
N LYS A 70 3.98 8.63 -5.23
CA LYS A 70 2.85 8.18 -6.05
C LYS A 70 2.54 6.79 -5.55
N THR A 71 2.01 6.74 -4.34
CA THR A 71 1.42 5.53 -3.79
C THR A 71 0.20 5.20 -4.65
N ASP A 72 0.39 4.37 -5.67
CA ASP A 72 -0.70 3.48 -6.06
C ASP A 72 -0.82 2.44 -4.94
N THR A 73 -1.45 2.86 -3.84
CA THR A 73 -1.53 2.11 -2.58
C THR A 73 -2.05 0.71 -2.80
N LYS A 74 -2.89 0.49 -3.82
CA LYS A 74 -3.45 -0.81 -4.18
C LYS A 74 -2.43 -1.73 -4.84
N ALA A 75 -1.66 -1.24 -5.80
CA ALA A 75 -0.57 -2.02 -6.42
C ALA A 75 0.50 -2.39 -5.39
N GLN A 76 0.82 -1.44 -4.50
CA GLN A 76 1.76 -1.65 -3.41
C GLN A 76 1.25 -2.63 -2.35
N GLN A 77 -0.03 -2.53 -1.95
CA GLN A 77 -0.66 -3.49 -1.04
C GLN A 77 -0.64 -4.91 -1.63
N ARG A 78 -0.90 -5.06 -2.94
CA ARG A 78 -0.80 -6.36 -3.62
C ARG A 78 0.62 -6.92 -3.62
N PHE A 79 1.63 -6.07 -3.86
CA PHE A 79 3.03 -6.49 -3.72
C PHE A 79 3.35 -6.95 -2.30
N ILE A 80 2.97 -6.16 -1.28
CA ILE A 80 3.22 -6.47 0.14
C ILE A 80 2.54 -7.79 0.54
N GLN A 81 1.30 -8.05 0.08
CA GLN A 81 0.61 -9.31 0.34
C GLN A 81 1.33 -10.50 -0.29
N ASN A 82 1.92 -10.34 -1.47
CA ASN A 82 2.70 -11.39 -2.13
C ASN A 82 4.07 -11.61 -1.45
N SER A 83 4.73 -10.54 -1.02
CA SER A 83 6.03 -10.63 -0.34
C SER A 83 5.94 -11.12 1.11
N LYS A 84 4.77 -11.02 1.75
CA LYS A 84 4.51 -11.47 3.14
C LYS A 84 4.45 -13.00 3.32
N GLY A 85 4.90 -13.78 2.35
CA GLY A 85 5.13 -15.21 2.49
C GLY A 85 6.29 -15.60 3.41
N VAL A 86 7.05 -14.65 3.99
CA VAL A 86 8.21 -14.94 4.84
C VAL A 86 8.31 -13.96 6.02
N GLU A 87 8.15 -14.53 7.22
CA GLU A 87 8.54 -14.11 8.58
C GLU A 87 8.04 -12.80 9.21
N LYS A 88 7.57 -12.95 10.47
CA LYS A 88 6.91 -11.96 11.31
C LYS A 88 7.82 -11.64 12.50
N ASN A 89 8.58 -10.54 12.43
CA ASN A 89 9.38 -10.00 13.54
C ASN A 89 9.17 -8.48 13.63
N SER A 90 8.72 -7.97 14.78
CA SER A 90 8.15 -6.62 14.91
C SER A 90 9.12 -5.45 14.71
N THR A 91 10.44 -5.64 14.83
CA THR A 91 11.44 -4.58 14.51
C THR A 91 11.77 -4.52 13.02
N LEU A 92 11.60 -5.63 12.30
CA LEU A 92 11.63 -5.63 10.83
C LEU A 92 10.37 -4.96 10.28
N GLU A 93 9.24 -5.03 10.98
CA GLU A 93 7.98 -4.41 10.56
C GLU A 93 8.10 -2.89 10.40
N ASP A 94 8.72 -2.16 11.33
CA ASP A 94 8.86 -0.70 11.22
C ASP A 94 9.75 -0.28 10.04
N ASN A 95 10.89 -0.94 9.83
CA ASN A 95 11.76 -0.67 8.67
C ASN A 95 11.11 -1.11 7.35
N THR A 96 10.33 -2.20 7.36
CA THR A 96 9.56 -2.67 6.19
C THR A 96 8.41 -1.73 5.88
N LEU A 97 7.79 -1.11 6.89
CA LEU A 97 6.75 -0.10 6.72
C LEU A 97 7.33 1.19 6.15
N VAL A 98 8.49 1.65 6.62
CA VAL A 98 9.18 2.81 6.03
C VAL A 98 9.64 2.51 4.60
N GLU A 99 10.20 1.33 4.34
CA GLU A 99 10.57 0.88 3.00
C GLU A 99 9.34 0.82 2.09
N ALA A 100 8.20 0.34 2.58
CA ALA A 100 6.97 0.40 1.82
C ALA A 100 6.55 1.86 1.61
N GLU A 101 6.19 2.60 2.65
CA GLU A 101 5.55 3.92 2.53
C GLU A 101 6.38 4.95 1.76
N HIS A 102 7.72 4.87 1.85
CA HIS A 102 8.63 5.89 1.32
C HIS A 102 9.57 5.36 0.24
N ASP A 103 9.53 4.05 -0.09
CA ASP A 103 10.44 3.35 -1.01
C ASP A 103 11.94 3.51 -0.64
N LEU A 104 12.23 3.76 0.64
CA LEU A 104 13.58 4.00 1.17
C LEU A 104 14.11 2.77 1.92
N ILE A 105 15.35 2.36 1.67
CA ILE A 105 15.98 1.28 2.43
C ILE A 105 17.12 1.78 3.32
N ASN A 106 17.27 1.14 4.49
CA ASN A 106 18.33 1.42 5.46
C ASN A 106 18.38 2.91 5.89
N VAL A 107 17.20 3.47 6.19
CA VAL A 107 17.04 4.81 6.75
C VAL A 107 16.63 4.71 8.21
N ARG A 108 17.19 5.58 9.04
CA ARG A 108 16.82 5.68 10.46
C ARG A 108 16.61 7.13 10.87
N ILE A 109 15.82 7.34 11.92
CA ILE A 109 15.80 8.62 12.63
C ILE A 109 17.04 8.67 13.51
N ALA A 110 17.91 9.64 13.26
CA ALA A 110 19.15 9.80 14.02
C ALA A 110 18.99 10.76 15.21
N GLU A 111 18.11 11.75 15.08
CA GLU A 111 17.89 12.79 16.07
C GLU A 111 16.42 13.21 16.06
N SER A 112 15.89 13.53 17.24
CA SER A 112 14.56 14.11 17.44
C SER A 112 14.65 15.29 18.40
N TYR A 113 13.82 16.32 18.19
CA TYR A 113 13.81 17.51 19.05
C TYR A 113 12.44 18.16 19.09
N TYR A 114 12.00 18.57 20.28
CA TYR A 114 10.80 19.37 20.48
C TYR A 114 11.17 20.83 20.78
N ASP A 115 10.78 21.74 19.90
CA ASP A 115 10.90 23.18 20.12
C ASP A 115 9.68 23.67 20.91
N ALA A 116 9.84 23.81 22.22
CA ALA A 116 8.77 24.27 23.11
C ALA A 116 8.29 25.70 22.80
N LYS A 117 9.12 26.55 22.19
CA LYS A 117 8.74 27.92 21.82
C LYS A 117 7.85 27.92 20.59
N LYS A 118 8.18 27.08 19.60
CA LYS A 118 7.40 26.92 18.36
C LYS A 118 6.29 25.88 18.46
N LYS A 119 6.25 25.12 19.57
CA LYS A 119 5.37 23.97 19.78
C LYS A 119 5.43 22.98 18.62
N LYS A 120 6.65 22.64 18.18
CA LYS A 120 6.87 21.82 16.98
C LYS A 120 7.91 20.73 17.23
N TYR A 121 7.65 19.54 16.70
CA TYR A 121 8.59 18.43 16.66
C TYR A 121 9.44 18.51 15.39
N TYR A 122 10.70 18.12 15.51
CA TYR A 122 11.66 17.97 14.41
C TYR A 122 12.28 16.59 14.51
N ALA A 123 12.54 15.96 13.37
CA ALA A 123 13.24 14.70 13.26
C ALA A 123 14.26 14.76 12.12
N LEU A 124 15.38 14.07 12.26
CA LEU A 124 16.40 13.94 11.23
C LEU A 124 16.46 12.49 10.75
N ALA A 125 16.06 12.26 9.50
CA ALA A 125 16.28 10.98 8.82
C ALA A 125 17.69 10.96 8.22
N VAL A 126 18.42 9.86 8.42
CA VAL A 126 19.76 9.65 7.85
C VAL A 126 19.86 8.28 7.17
N MET A 127 20.64 8.23 6.10
CA MET A 127 20.96 7.04 5.32
C MET A 127 22.47 6.98 5.12
N ASN A 128 23.11 5.86 5.50
CA ASN A 128 24.55 5.67 5.30
C ASN A 128 24.82 5.12 3.89
N LYS A 129 25.50 5.89 3.04
CA LYS A 129 25.76 5.54 1.63
C LYS A 129 26.51 4.20 1.51
N LYS A 130 27.56 4.00 2.31
CA LYS A 130 28.44 2.82 2.25
C LYS A 130 27.69 1.53 2.60
N GLU A 131 26.75 1.61 3.53
CA GLU A 131 25.93 0.48 3.95
C GLU A 131 24.75 0.25 3.01
N THR A 132 24.14 1.32 2.50
CA THR A 132 22.93 1.25 1.68
C THR A 132 23.19 0.80 0.24
N VAL A 133 24.25 1.31 -0.41
CA VAL A 133 24.58 0.95 -1.80
C VAL A 133 24.62 -0.56 -2.06
N PRO A 134 25.36 -1.39 -1.28
CA PRO A 134 25.38 -2.84 -1.52
C PRO A 134 24.01 -3.51 -1.29
N LEU A 135 23.17 -2.99 -0.38
CA LEU A 135 21.81 -3.48 -0.17
C LEU A 135 20.93 -3.22 -1.39
N ILE A 136 20.98 -1.99 -1.95
CA ILE A 136 20.25 -1.64 -3.17
C ILE A 136 20.68 -2.54 -4.33
N VAL A 137 22.00 -2.69 -4.55
CA VAL A 137 22.54 -3.54 -5.61
C VAL A 137 22.05 -4.99 -5.47
N SER A 138 22.02 -5.51 -4.24
CA SER A 138 21.50 -6.86 -3.96
C SER A 138 20.01 -6.96 -4.31
N LYS A 139 19.19 -5.98 -3.89
CA LYS A 139 17.76 -5.96 -4.17
C LYS A 139 17.43 -5.82 -5.64
N VAL A 140 18.16 -4.99 -6.38
CA VAL A 140 17.99 -4.90 -7.84
C VAL A 140 18.27 -6.24 -8.51
N LYS A 141 19.32 -6.96 -8.09
CA LYS A 141 19.64 -8.31 -8.63
C LYS A 141 18.57 -9.34 -8.29
N GLU A 142 18.06 -9.35 -7.06
CA GLU A 142 16.97 -10.23 -6.62
C GLU A 142 15.69 -9.96 -7.42
N ASN A 143 15.26 -8.70 -7.47
CA ASN A 143 14.11 -8.26 -8.25
C ASN A 143 14.25 -8.59 -9.73
N THR A 144 15.45 -8.43 -10.32
CA THR A 144 15.70 -8.76 -11.73
C THR A 144 15.45 -10.26 -12.00
N LYS A 145 15.86 -11.15 -11.09
CA LYS A 145 15.54 -12.59 -11.20
C LYS A 145 14.04 -12.83 -11.11
N THR A 146 13.35 -12.16 -10.19
CA THR A 146 11.90 -12.26 -10.00
C THR A 146 11.14 -11.78 -11.24
N ILE A 147 11.50 -10.62 -11.80
CA ILE A 147 10.93 -10.07 -13.04
C ILE A 147 11.11 -11.06 -14.19
N LYS A 148 12.33 -11.58 -14.37
CA LYS A 148 12.64 -12.56 -15.41
C LYS A 148 11.79 -13.82 -15.28
N ASN A 149 11.60 -14.33 -14.06
CA ASN A 149 10.73 -15.48 -13.81
C ASN A 149 9.27 -15.20 -14.20
N TYR A 150 8.71 -14.05 -13.82
CA TYR A 150 7.34 -13.69 -14.20
C TYR A 150 7.17 -13.53 -15.71
N ILE A 151 8.12 -12.88 -16.40
CA ILE A 151 8.10 -12.73 -17.86
C ILE A 151 8.15 -14.10 -18.55
N ASN A 152 9.09 -14.96 -18.15
CA ASN A 152 9.22 -16.31 -18.73
C ASN A 152 7.94 -17.15 -18.56
N LYS A 153 7.28 -17.06 -17.40
CA LYS A 153 5.99 -17.71 -17.17
C LYS A 153 4.89 -17.11 -18.07
N SER A 154 4.89 -15.80 -18.27
CA SER A 154 3.87 -15.10 -19.05
C SER A 154 3.95 -15.38 -20.56
N ASP A 155 5.15 -15.63 -21.09
CA ASP A 155 5.35 -15.80 -22.53
C ASP A 155 4.62 -17.03 -23.10
N ASN A 156 4.45 -18.08 -22.29
CA ASN A 156 3.76 -19.33 -22.65
C ASN A 156 2.33 -19.44 -22.08
N GLU A 157 1.87 -18.44 -21.33
CA GLU A 157 0.55 -18.48 -20.67
C GLU A 157 -0.58 -18.18 -21.68
N LYS A 158 -1.61 -19.02 -21.65
CA LYS A 158 -2.80 -18.92 -22.52
C LYS A 158 -3.97 -18.26 -21.80
N ASP A 159 -4.08 -18.45 -20.49
CA ASP A 159 -5.10 -17.78 -19.68
C ASP A 159 -4.77 -16.29 -19.58
N LEU A 160 -5.68 -15.44 -20.07
CA LEU A 160 -5.43 -14.00 -20.17
C LEU A 160 -5.31 -13.33 -18.80
N LEU A 161 -6.09 -13.76 -17.79
CA LEU A 161 -6.01 -13.20 -16.44
C LEU A 161 -4.72 -13.61 -15.72
N ARG A 162 -4.28 -14.85 -15.91
CA ARG A 162 -2.99 -15.31 -15.39
C ARG A 162 -1.83 -14.61 -16.08
N LYS A 163 -1.88 -14.46 -17.40
CA LYS A 163 -0.88 -13.71 -18.17
C LYS A 163 -0.81 -12.25 -17.74
N PHE A 164 -1.97 -11.60 -17.57
CA PHE A 164 -2.07 -10.26 -17.02
C PHE A 164 -1.45 -10.19 -15.63
N SER A 165 -1.81 -11.10 -14.72
CA SER A 165 -1.30 -11.11 -13.34
C SER A 165 0.21 -11.29 -13.28
N LEU A 166 0.79 -12.15 -14.11
CA LEU A 166 2.25 -12.35 -14.22
C LEU A 166 2.95 -11.07 -14.70
N LEU A 167 2.44 -10.42 -15.75
CA LEU A 167 3.02 -9.19 -16.29
C LEU A 167 2.84 -8.00 -15.35
N ASP A 168 1.71 -7.91 -14.66
CA ASP A 168 1.41 -6.89 -13.67
C ASP A 168 2.38 -6.98 -12.48
N MET A 169 2.63 -8.19 -11.98
CA MET A 169 3.66 -8.41 -10.95
C MET A 169 5.06 -8.09 -11.44
N ALA A 170 5.42 -8.48 -12.67
CA ALA A 170 6.70 -8.12 -13.27
C ALA A 170 6.85 -6.59 -13.36
N TYR A 171 5.79 -5.90 -13.75
CA TYR A 171 5.77 -4.44 -13.86
C TYR A 171 5.95 -3.77 -12.48
N ILE A 172 5.18 -4.19 -11.47
CA ILE A 172 5.30 -3.65 -10.10
C ILE A 172 6.71 -3.85 -9.54
N VAL A 173 7.32 -5.03 -9.73
CA VAL A 173 8.69 -5.30 -9.27
C VAL A 173 9.71 -4.47 -10.07
N SER A 174 9.47 -4.23 -11.38
CA SER A 174 10.34 -3.39 -12.21
C SER A 174 10.32 -1.91 -11.80
N LEU A 175 9.17 -1.38 -11.37
CA LEU A 175 9.08 -0.02 -10.83
C LEU A 175 9.90 0.15 -9.55
N LYS A 176 9.97 -0.88 -8.71
CA LYS A 176 10.87 -0.88 -7.54
C LYS A 176 12.33 -0.82 -7.96
N ASN A 177 12.71 -1.51 -9.03
CA ASN A 177 14.06 -1.39 -9.58
C ASN A 177 14.34 0.02 -10.10
N ASP A 178 13.38 0.65 -10.79
CA ASP A 178 13.57 2.03 -11.25
C ASP A 178 13.83 2.99 -10.07
N SER A 179 13.06 2.84 -8.97
CA SER A 179 13.27 3.60 -7.73
C SER A 179 14.67 3.37 -7.14
N PHE A 180 15.10 2.11 -7.04
CA PHE A 180 16.43 1.75 -6.57
C PHE A 180 17.57 2.27 -7.45
N LEU A 181 17.40 2.24 -8.78
CA LEU A 181 18.38 2.78 -9.71
C LEU A 181 18.49 4.31 -9.58
N GLN A 182 17.37 5.02 -9.39
CA GLN A 182 17.37 6.46 -9.10
C GLN A 182 18.12 6.77 -7.79
N GLN A 183 17.92 5.97 -6.74
CA GLN A 183 18.68 6.11 -5.50
C GLN A 183 20.18 5.91 -5.73
N LEU A 184 20.59 4.89 -6.49
CA LEU A 184 22.01 4.66 -6.81
C LEU A 184 22.65 5.82 -7.57
N MET A 185 21.94 6.45 -8.52
CA MET A 185 22.46 7.62 -9.24
C MET A 185 22.88 8.78 -8.33
N ILE A 186 22.25 8.90 -7.15
CA ILE A 186 22.53 9.95 -6.17
C ILE A 186 23.52 9.47 -5.10
N LEU A 187 23.39 8.22 -4.64
CA LEU A 187 24.23 7.66 -3.59
C LEU A 187 25.65 7.35 -4.06
N ASP A 188 25.77 6.78 -5.27
CA ASP A 188 27.05 6.44 -5.90
C ASP A 188 26.89 6.29 -7.42
N SER A 189 27.16 7.36 -8.16
CA SER A 189 27.04 7.40 -9.62
C SER A 189 28.06 6.53 -10.36
N SER A 190 29.06 5.96 -9.66
CA SER A 190 30.00 5.01 -10.26
C SER A 190 29.41 3.60 -10.40
N VAL A 191 28.35 3.29 -9.64
CA VAL A 191 27.66 2.01 -9.72
C VAL A 191 26.78 1.97 -10.96
N ASN A 192 27.15 1.13 -11.92
CA ASN A 192 26.36 0.89 -13.12
C ASN A 192 25.74 -0.51 -13.09
N ILE A 193 24.42 -0.58 -13.03
CA ILE A 193 23.66 -1.83 -13.16
C ILE A 193 22.97 -1.83 -14.51
N ASN A 194 23.40 -2.72 -15.40
CA ASN A 194 22.74 -2.92 -16.69
C ASN A 194 21.53 -3.85 -16.53
N ILE A 195 20.34 -3.36 -16.89
CA ILE A 195 19.11 -4.14 -16.93
C ILE A 195 18.84 -4.53 -18.39
N GLU A 196 18.64 -5.83 -18.64
CA GLU A 196 18.25 -6.35 -19.96
C GLU A 196 17.01 -5.60 -20.48
N GLU A 197 16.98 -5.23 -21.77
CA GLU A 197 15.93 -4.36 -22.34
C GLU A 197 14.51 -4.87 -22.07
N ASN A 198 14.30 -6.17 -22.23
CA ASN A 198 13.01 -6.84 -22.01
C ASN A 198 12.56 -6.87 -20.53
N LEU A 199 13.44 -6.51 -19.59
CA LEU A 199 13.16 -6.43 -18.15
C LEU A 199 12.92 -4.99 -17.67
N LYS A 200 13.03 -3.99 -18.56
CA LYS A 200 12.73 -2.59 -18.24
C LYS A 200 11.24 -2.37 -18.05
N SER A 201 10.87 -1.51 -17.10
CA SER A 201 9.49 -1.24 -16.74
C SER A 201 8.63 -0.75 -17.90
N SER A 202 9.17 0.09 -18.79
CA SER A 202 8.48 0.57 -20.00
C SER A 202 8.10 -0.58 -20.94
N ILE A 203 9.02 -1.50 -21.21
CA ILE A 203 8.79 -2.64 -22.10
C ILE A 203 7.78 -3.61 -21.46
N ILE A 204 7.88 -3.85 -20.16
CA ILE A 204 6.92 -4.70 -19.44
C ILE A 204 5.54 -4.03 -19.43
N LYS A 205 5.46 -2.71 -19.28
CA LYS A 205 4.21 -1.95 -19.33
C LYS A 205 3.51 -2.08 -20.68
N ASP A 206 4.28 -1.99 -21.77
CA ASP A 206 3.73 -2.17 -23.13
C ASP A 206 3.16 -3.59 -23.32
N LYS A 207 3.85 -4.63 -22.81
CA LYS A 207 3.35 -6.01 -22.80
C LYS A 207 2.06 -6.13 -21.98
N LEU A 208 2.05 -5.56 -20.77
CA LEU A 208 0.90 -5.56 -19.87
C LEU A 208 -0.31 -4.89 -20.53
N ASP A 209 -0.13 -3.71 -21.13
CA ASP A 209 -1.19 -2.95 -21.79
C ASP A 209 -1.73 -3.68 -23.02
N ASN A 210 -0.88 -4.38 -23.76
CA ASN A 210 -1.33 -5.21 -24.87
C ASN A 210 -2.26 -6.33 -24.39
N VAL A 211 -1.89 -7.05 -23.33
CA VAL A 211 -2.74 -8.09 -22.74
C VAL A 211 -4.03 -7.49 -22.17
N ALA A 212 -3.94 -6.40 -21.41
CA ALA A 212 -5.08 -5.73 -20.80
C ALA A 212 -6.14 -5.28 -21.83
N LYS A 213 -5.73 -4.84 -23.03
CA LYS A 213 -6.65 -4.46 -24.11
C LYS A 213 -7.54 -5.61 -24.58
N ASN A 214 -7.10 -6.85 -24.42
CA ASN A 214 -7.82 -8.05 -24.85
C ASN A 214 -8.66 -8.68 -23.72
N ILE A 215 -8.66 -8.07 -22.54
CA ILE A 215 -9.44 -8.51 -21.39
C ILE A 215 -10.58 -7.52 -21.18
N THR A 216 -11.81 -8.00 -21.37
CA THR A 216 -13.02 -7.21 -21.12
C THR A 216 -13.96 -7.93 -20.17
N PHE A 217 -14.66 -7.13 -19.36
CA PHE A 217 -15.62 -7.61 -18.39
C PHE A 217 -17.04 -7.13 -18.69
N ALA A 218 -18.02 -7.94 -18.32
CA ALA A 218 -19.41 -7.54 -18.22
C ALA A 218 -19.98 -7.91 -16.84
N VAL A 219 -21.12 -7.30 -16.52
CA VAL A 219 -21.95 -7.70 -15.37
C VAL A 219 -23.31 -8.09 -15.94
N ASP A 220 -23.71 -9.32 -15.69
CA ASP A 220 -25.00 -9.87 -16.09
C ASP A 220 -26.10 -9.47 -15.08
N THR A 221 -27.35 -9.55 -15.53
CA THR A 221 -28.53 -9.10 -14.79
C THR A 221 -28.79 -9.86 -13.50
N GLY A 222 -29.18 -9.13 -12.46
CA GLY A 222 -29.50 -9.59 -11.11
C GLY A 222 -30.29 -8.51 -10.35
N GLU A 223 -30.87 -8.86 -9.20
CA GLU A 223 -31.75 -7.99 -8.39
C GLU A 223 -31.08 -6.65 -8.04
N PHE A 224 -29.77 -6.67 -7.78
CA PHE A 224 -28.98 -5.49 -7.45
C PHE A 224 -27.91 -5.18 -8.49
N SER A 225 -28.06 -5.69 -9.71
CA SER A 225 -27.07 -5.57 -10.77
C SER A 225 -26.63 -4.14 -11.03
N SER A 226 -27.50 -3.14 -10.93
CA SER A 226 -27.13 -1.73 -11.09
C SER A 226 -26.14 -1.23 -10.02
N SER A 227 -26.34 -1.59 -8.74
CA SER A 227 -25.47 -1.13 -7.64
C SER A 227 -24.20 -1.96 -7.54
N VAL A 228 -24.29 -3.27 -7.79
CA VAL A 228 -23.15 -4.19 -7.89
C VAL A 228 -22.27 -3.85 -9.10
N LYS A 229 -22.88 -3.51 -10.25
CA LYS A 229 -22.16 -3.13 -11.47
C LYS A 229 -21.23 -1.95 -11.21
N LEU A 230 -21.68 -0.89 -10.57
CA LEU A 230 -20.81 0.27 -10.29
C LEU A 230 -19.57 -0.10 -9.47
N VAL A 231 -19.73 -1.02 -8.51
CA VAL A 231 -18.59 -1.50 -7.71
C VAL A 231 -17.61 -2.30 -8.58
N ILE A 232 -18.12 -3.21 -9.41
CA ILE A 232 -17.31 -4.01 -10.33
C ILE A 232 -16.61 -3.10 -11.34
N GLU A 233 -17.31 -2.14 -11.96
CA GLU A 233 -16.74 -1.19 -12.92
C GLU A 233 -15.59 -0.40 -12.30
N GLN A 234 -15.75 0.07 -11.06
CA GLN A 234 -14.68 0.75 -10.33
C GLN A 234 -13.48 -0.18 -10.10
N MET A 235 -13.72 -1.40 -9.62
CA MET A 235 -12.65 -2.39 -9.37
C MET A 235 -11.87 -2.73 -10.65
N ILE A 236 -12.57 -2.95 -11.76
CA ILE A 236 -11.97 -3.26 -13.07
C ILE A 236 -11.19 -2.05 -13.61
N SER A 237 -11.73 -0.84 -13.45
CA SER A 237 -11.06 0.41 -13.86
C SER A 237 -9.80 0.70 -13.05
N ASP A 238 -9.80 0.41 -11.75
CA ASP A 238 -8.62 0.55 -10.88
C ASP A 238 -7.47 -0.36 -11.35
N LEU A 239 -7.79 -1.52 -11.94
CA LEU A 239 -6.83 -2.43 -12.57
C LEU A 239 -6.45 -2.04 -14.01
N LYS A 240 -6.96 -0.90 -14.53
CA LYS A 240 -6.81 -0.44 -15.92
C LYS A 240 -7.37 -1.42 -16.96
N LEU A 241 -8.28 -2.30 -16.55
CA LEU A 241 -9.01 -3.22 -17.41
C LEU A 241 -10.31 -2.55 -17.88
N LYS A 242 -10.97 -3.15 -18.88
CA LYS A 242 -12.12 -2.53 -19.55
C LYS A 242 -13.41 -3.30 -19.35
N MET A 243 -14.51 -2.56 -19.37
CA MET A 243 -15.84 -3.14 -19.52
C MET A 243 -16.19 -3.25 -21.01
N SER A 244 -16.93 -4.29 -21.40
CA SER A 244 -17.54 -4.41 -22.73
C SER A 244 -18.88 -5.12 -22.61
N ALA A 245 -19.93 -4.51 -23.16
CA ALA A 245 -21.25 -5.16 -23.27
C ALA A 245 -21.32 -6.15 -24.45
N SER A 246 -20.41 -6.04 -25.42
CA SER A 246 -20.36 -6.91 -26.60
C SER A 246 -19.20 -7.89 -26.47
N ALA A 247 -19.51 -9.19 -26.54
CA ALA A 247 -18.55 -10.29 -26.47
C ALA A 247 -17.47 -10.13 -25.38
N PRO A 248 -17.87 -9.98 -24.10
CA PRO A 248 -16.90 -9.85 -23.00
C PRO A 248 -16.05 -11.11 -22.87
N THR A 249 -14.78 -10.94 -22.48
CA THR A 249 -13.89 -12.07 -22.14
C THR A 249 -14.38 -12.78 -20.88
N TYR A 250 -14.89 -12.01 -19.91
CA TYR A 250 -15.42 -12.51 -18.65
C TYR A 250 -16.71 -11.80 -18.24
N THR A 251 -17.61 -12.54 -17.60
CA THR A 251 -18.89 -12.00 -17.12
C THR A 251 -19.05 -12.31 -15.64
N PHE A 252 -19.37 -11.28 -14.86
CA PHE A 252 -19.84 -11.46 -13.48
C PHE A 252 -21.33 -11.75 -13.49
N LYS A 253 -21.72 -12.88 -12.90
CA LYS A 253 -23.11 -13.28 -12.68
C LYS A 253 -23.47 -13.07 -11.22
N GLU A 254 -24.55 -12.34 -10.99
CA GLU A 254 -25.08 -12.06 -9.67
C GLU A 254 -26.12 -13.09 -9.26
N HIS A 255 -25.97 -13.66 -8.07
CA HIS A 255 -27.01 -14.44 -7.41
C HIS A 255 -27.12 -13.99 -5.95
N ILE A 256 -28.32 -13.62 -5.51
CA ILE A 256 -28.60 -13.30 -4.12
C ILE A 256 -29.63 -14.24 -3.53
N SER A 257 -29.37 -14.71 -2.33
CA SER A 257 -30.31 -15.49 -1.53
C SER A 257 -30.58 -14.80 -0.20
N TYR A 258 -31.80 -15.02 0.30
CA TYR A 258 -32.30 -14.43 1.53
C TYR A 258 -32.78 -15.51 2.48
N ASP A 259 -32.54 -15.28 3.77
CA ASP A 259 -33.10 -16.06 4.85
C ASP A 259 -33.47 -15.11 5.99
N GLY A 260 -34.75 -15.09 6.38
CA GLY A 260 -35.26 -14.07 7.30
C GLY A 260 -36.48 -14.53 8.06
N ASN A 261 -36.72 -13.83 9.18
CA ASN A 261 -37.83 -14.12 10.05
C ASN A 261 -38.35 -12.85 10.72
N ASP A 262 -39.66 -12.84 10.99
CA ASP A 262 -40.28 -11.87 11.88
C ASP A 262 -39.82 -12.18 13.32
N THR A 263 -39.52 -11.13 14.07
CA THR A 263 -39.13 -11.22 15.48
C THR A 263 -40.32 -11.27 16.44
N GLY A 264 -41.53 -10.95 15.97
CA GLY A 264 -42.72 -10.77 16.80
C GLY A 264 -42.76 -9.43 17.54
N TYR A 265 -41.74 -8.57 17.39
CA TYR A 265 -41.63 -7.27 18.05
C TYR A 265 -41.65 -6.10 17.04
N GLY A 266 -42.33 -6.28 15.90
CA GLY A 266 -42.43 -5.25 14.86
C GLY A 266 -41.14 -5.05 14.04
N MET A 267 -40.23 -6.03 14.08
CA MET A 267 -39.00 -6.04 13.29
C MET A 267 -38.88 -7.35 12.52
N TYR A 268 -38.35 -7.25 11.32
CA TYR A 268 -38.00 -8.37 10.46
C TYR A 268 -36.48 -8.39 10.26
N VAL A 269 -35.84 -9.50 10.63
CA VAL A 269 -34.41 -9.70 10.44
C VAL A 269 -34.20 -10.47 9.14
N LEU A 270 -33.38 -9.93 8.24
CA LEU A 270 -33.08 -10.52 6.94
C LEU A 270 -31.58 -10.76 6.83
N ASN A 271 -31.18 -12.03 6.80
CA ASN A 271 -29.85 -12.43 6.38
C ASN A 271 -29.81 -12.54 4.85
N TYR A 272 -28.72 -12.12 4.23
CA TYR A 272 -28.51 -12.27 2.80
C TYR A 272 -27.15 -12.87 2.49
N THR A 273 -27.08 -13.60 1.39
CA THR A 273 -25.83 -14.04 0.77
C THR A 273 -25.82 -13.60 -0.69
N LEU A 274 -24.92 -12.68 -1.03
CA LEU A 274 -24.59 -12.31 -2.40
C LEU A 274 -23.45 -13.21 -2.89
N LEU A 275 -23.68 -13.92 -3.98
CA LEU A 275 -22.69 -14.68 -4.73
C LEU A 275 -22.45 -13.98 -6.07
N LEU A 276 -21.20 -13.63 -6.34
CA LEU A 276 -20.75 -13.12 -7.65
C LEU A 276 -19.88 -14.19 -8.30
N GLU A 277 -20.38 -14.84 -9.35
CA GLU A 277 -19.61 -15.80 -10.12
C GLU A 277 -18.93 -15.11 -11.30
N LEU A 278 -17.62 -15.28 -11.43
CA LEU A 278 -16.89 -14.87 -12.62
C LEU A 278 -16.84 -16.06 -13.58
N VAL A 279 -17.41 -15.91 -14.76
CA VAL A 279 -17.37 -16.92 -15.83
C VAL A 279 -16.59 -16.40 -17.03
N ASP A 280 -15.98 -17.31 -17.79
CA ASP A 280 -15.34 -16.99 -19.07
C ASP A 280 -16.37 -16.87 -20.21
N TYR A 281 -15.89 -16.59 -21.43
CA TYR A 281 -16.72 -16.49 -22.63
C TYR A 281 -17.45 -17.79 -23.00
N ASN A 282 -17.01 -18.95 -22.50
CA ASN A 282 -17.69 -20.24 -22.67
C ASN A 282 -18.72 -20.52 -21.56
N GLY A 283 -18.85 -19.62 -20.58
CA GLY A 283 -19.69 -19.80 -19.40
C GLY A 283 -19.09 -20.73 -18.34
N VAL A 284 -17.82 -21.11 -18.47
CA VAL A 284 -17.10 -21.90 -17.46
C VAL A 284 -16.75 -20.98 -16.29
N ARG A 285 -17.08 -21.42 -15.07
CA ARG A 285 -16.77 -20.67 -13.85
C ARG A 285 -15.26 -20.62 -13.64
N VAL A 286 -14.73 -19.39 -13.60
CA VAL A 286 -13.34 -19.07 -13.28
C VAL A 286 -13.16 -18.98 -11.76
N THR A 287 -14.05 -18.26 -11.07
CA THR A 287 -14.03 -18.11 -9.62
C THR A 287 -15.38 -17.60 -9.11
N SER A 288 -15.54 -17.47 -7.79
CA SER A 288 -16.72 -16.91 -7.16
C SER A 288 -16.38 -16.12 -5.89
N PHE A 289 -17.13 -15.05 -5.64
CA PHE A 289 -16.99 -14.19 -4.47
C PHE A 289 -18.29 -14.21 -3.67
N SER A 290 -18.20 -14.44 -2.35
CA SER A 290 -19.36 -14.53 -1.48
C SER A 290 -19.33 -13.44 -0.42
N PHE A 291 -20.45 -12.71 -0.30
CA PHE A 291 -20.65 -11.67 0.69
C PHE A 291 -21.90 -11.97 1.49
N LYS A 292 -21.76 -12.01 2.81
CA LYS A 292 -22.88 -12.25 3.73
C LYS A 292 -23.15 -11.00 4.54
N GLY A 293 -24.41 -10.77 4.84
CA GLY A 293 -24.80 -9.68 5.71
C GLY A 293 -26.16 -9.89 6.33
N LYS A 294 -26.54 -8.94 7.17
CA LYS A 294 -27.80 -8.93 7.90
C LYS A 294 -28.32 -7.50 7.95
N GLU A 295 -29.58 -7.33 7.60
CA GLU A 295 -30.29 -6.07 7.70
C GLU A 295 -31.61 -6.26 8.44
N VAL A 296 -32.18 -5.16 8.91
CA VAL A 296 -33.45 -5.15 9.65
C VAL A 296 -34.40 -4.17 8.97
N GLY A 297 -35.67 -4.55 8.88
CA GLY A 297 -36.74 -3.70 8.38
C GLY A 297 -38.03 -3.92 9.17
N ALA A 298 -39.06 -3.12 8.88
CA ALA A 298 -40.40 -3.33 9.46
C ALA A 298 -41.07 -4.62 8.94
N ASN A 299 -40.67 -5.07 7.75
CA ASN A 299 -41.09 -6.31 7.08
C ASN A 299 -39.98 -6.74 6.09
N GLU A 300 -40.16 -7.89 5.45
CA GLU A 300 -39.19 -8.45 4.50
C GLU A 300 -38.84 -7.47 3.36
N GLU A 301 -39.83 -6.83 2.75
CA GLU A 301 -39.63 -5.88 1.65
C GLU A 301 -38.81 -4.66 2.09
N SER A 302 -39.10 -4.13 3.29
CA SER A 302 -38.36 -3.02 3.87
C SER A 302 -36.91 -3.42 4.16
N ALA A 303 -36.68 -4.64 4.67
CA ALA A 303 -35.33 -5.15 4.91
C ALA A 303 -34.55 -5.33 3.59
N LYS A 304 -35.18 -5.83 2.52
CA LYS A 304 -34.57 -5.93 1.17
C LYS A 304 -34.18 -4.57 0.61
N LYS A 305 -35.02 -3.53 0.80
CA LYS A 305 -34.67 -2.14 0.41
C LYS A 305 -33.43 -1.64 1.15
N VAL A 306 -33.29 -1.97 2.44
CA VAL A 306 -32.09 -1.62 3.22
C VAL A 306 -30.85 -2.33 2.66
N VAL A 307 -30.95 -3.61 2.33
CA VAL A 307 -29.86 -4.36 1.66
C VAL A 307 -29.44 -3.62 0.38
N GLY A 308 -30.37 -3.34 -0.53
CA GLY A 308 -30.07 -2.64 -1.79
C GLY A 308 -29.38 -1.28 -1.60
N SER A 309 -29.74 -0.55 -0.54
CA SER A 309 -29.16 0.77 -0.23
C SER A 309 -27.71 0.71 0.30
N LYS A 310 -27.33 -0.39 0.95
CA LYS A 310 -26.03 -0.56 1.62
C LYS A 310 -25.08 -1.49 0.88
N LEU A 311 -25.58 -2.36 0.01
CA LEU A 311 -24.83 -3.45 -0.61
C LEU A 311 -23.57 -2.96 -1.32
N ALA A 312 -23.69 -1.93 -2.18
CA ALA A 312 -22.54 -1.40 -2.91
C ALA A 312 -21.42 -0.94 -1.98
N LYS A 313 -21.77 -0.28 -0.87
CA LYS A 313 -20.79 0.19 0.13
C LYS A 313 -20.18 -1.00 0.89
N SER A 314 -20.97 -2.01 1.24
CA SER A 314 -20.47 -3.15 2.02
C SER A 314 -19.55 -4.07 1.21
N ILE A 315 -19.75 -4.18 -0.10
CA ILE A 315 -18.94 -5.08 -0.95
C ILE A 315 -17.74 -4.40 -1.61
N LYS A 316 -17.66 -3.06 -1.65
CA LYS A 316 -16.61 -2.33 -2.40
C LYS A 316 -15.18 -2.75 -2.06
N GLU A 317 -14.78 -2.60 -0.80
CA GLU A 317 -13.42 -2.94 -0.35
C GLU A 317 -13.22 -4.47 -0.31
N PRO A 318 -14.15 -5.27 0.24
CA PRO A 318 -13.99 -6.73 0.25
C PRO A 318 -13.88 -7.36 -1.14
N LEU A 319 -14.67 -6.90 -2.12
CA LEU A 319 -14.60 -7.43 -3.48
C LEU A 319 -13.27 -7.09 -4.14
N SER A 320 -12.79 -5.86 -4.01
CA SER A 320 -11.48 -5.45 -4.52
C SER A 320 -10.35 -6.29 -3.90
N ALA A 321 -10.42 -6.55 -2.59
CA ALA A 321 -9.44 -7.38 -1.90
C ALA A 321 -9.48 -8.85 -2.35
N GLN A 322 -10.67 -9.47 -2.38
CA GLN A 322 -10.82 -10.87 -2.82
C GLN A 322 -10.43 -11.05 -4.29
N PHE A 323 -10.74 -10.09 -5.17
CA PHE A 323 -10.32 -10.14 -6.57
C PHE A 323 -8.80 -9.99 -6.71
N GLY A 324 -8.17 -9.09 -5.95
CA GLY A 324 -6.71 -8.97 -5.90
C GLY A 324 -6.03 -10.25 -5.40
N GLU A 325 -6.58 -10.90 -4.38
CA GLU A 325 -6.12 -12.20 -3.88
C GLU A 325 -6.27 -13.30 -4.93
N PHE A 326 -7.39 -13.32 -5.64
CA PHE A 326 -7.62 -14.23 -6.76
C PHE A 326 -6.54 -14.09 -7.84
N LEU A 327 -6.23 -12.86 -8.29
CA LEU A 327 -5.15 -12.61 -9.25
C LEU A 327 -3.78 -13.06 -8.69
N ASN A 328 -3.53 -12.85 -7.40
CA ASN A 328 -2.30 -13.30 -6.76
C ASN A 328 -2.19 -14.84 -6.70
N ASN A 329 -3.30 -15.53 -6.47
CA ASN A 329 -3.34 -16.99 -6.46
C ASN A 329 -3.09 -17.60 -7.85
N MET A 330 -3.37 -16.86 -8.93
CA MET A 330 -3.00 -17.28 -10.29
C MET A 330 -1.48 -17.32 -10.52
N LEU A 331 -0.67 -16.73 -9.64
CA LEU A 331 0.80 -16.71 -9.78
C LEU A 331 1.48 -18.01 -9.32
N LYS A 332 0.77 -18.82 -8.53
CA LYS A 332 1.22 -20.13 -8.03
C LYS A 332 1.20 -21.15 -9.16
#